data_AF-A0A2J0PZK4-F1
#
_entry.id   AF-A0A2J0PZK4-F1
#
_cell.length_a   1.000
_cell.length_b   1.000
_cell.length_c   1.000
_cell.angle_alpha   90.00
_cell.angle_beta   90.00
_cell.angle_gamma   90.00
#
_symmetry.space_group_name_H-M   'P 1'
#
loop_
_entity.id
_entity.type
_entity.pdbx_description
1 polymer ?
#
loop_
_entity_poly.entity_id
_entity_poly.type
_entity_poly.pdbx_seq_one_letter_code
_entity_poly.pdbx_strand_id
1 'polypeptide(L)'
;MTTQPGEIAEPPKDLFLRIGQLTRLLRDSMANLGLEQAIKEVADAFPNTRDRLNYVVGKTSQAADRALTAVEVARPLQERLGENAGKLTERWDAWFEEPQPLDEARELVKETRTFLLDVPATAQQTNQQLTEIMMAQDFQDLTGQVLQSLMQVIQTVETELISVLVENMRERDAGIEQSGDAHLKNGPQIDTSVAGIVASQEQVDDLLESLGF
;
A
#
# COMPACT_ATOMS: atom_id res chain seq x y z
N MET A 1 21.76 53.55 32.09
CA MET A 1 22.00 53.85 30.66
C MET A 1 22.05 52.51 29.93
N THR A 2 20.88 51.91 29.68
CA THR A 2 20.20 51.84 28.37
C THR A 2 21.06 51.21 27.28
N THR A 3 21.01 49.88 27.19
CA THR A 3 21.39 49.10 26.00
C THR A 3 20.34 49.32 24.91
N GLN A 4 20.81 49.85 23.78
CA GLN A 4 20.02 50.17 22.59
C GLN A 4 19.55 48.87 21.91
N PRO A 5 18.29 48.77 21.43
CA PRO A 5 17.83 47.58 20.72
C PRO A 5 18.52 47.47 19.36
N GLY A 6 18.94 46.26 18.99
CA GLY A 6 19.56 46.00 17.69
C GLY A 6 18.64 46.42 16.54
N GLU A 7 19.18 47.26 15.64
CA GLU A 7 18.62 47.47 14.32
C GLU A 7 18.53 46.12 13.61
N ILE A 8 17.31 45.61 13.44
CA ILE A 8 17.04 44.62 12.41
C ILE A 8 17.16 45.41 11.10
N ALA A 9 18.31 45.28 10.43
CA ALA A 9 18.50 45.86 9.10
C ALA A 9 17.33 45.40 8.21
N GLU A 10 16.47 46.34 7.80
CA GLU A 10 15.44 46.07 6.79
C GLU A 10 16.15 45.45 5.59
N PRO A 11 15.69 44.29 5.08
CA PRO A 11 16.31 43.72 3.90
C PRO A 11 16.25 44.77 2.79
N PRO A 12 17.37 45.03 2.09
CA PRO A 12 17.46 46.18 1.18
C PRO A 12 16.31 46.10 0.20
N LYS A 13 15.56 47.20 0.04
CA LYS A 13 14.34 47.26 -0.80
C LYS A 13 14.57 46.70 -2.21
N ASP A 14 15.79 46.80 -2.71
CA ASP A 14 16.26 46.20 -3.97
C ASP A 14 16.21 44.67 -3.99
N LEU A 15 16.48 43.98 -2.88
CA LEU A 15 16.37 42.53 -2.77
C LEU A 15 14.91 42.09 -2.85
N PHE A 16 14.00 42.77 -2.16
CA PHE A 16 12.56 42.50 -2.27
C PHE A 16 12.00 42.81 -3.66
N LEU A 17 12.46 43.89 -4.29
CA LEU A 17 12.11 44.22 -5.68
C LEU A 17 12.62 43.15 -6.65
N ARG A 18 13.86 42.68 -6.46
CA ARG A 18 14.46 41.63 -7.29
C ARG A 18 13.76 40.28 -7.13
N ILE A 19 13.43 39.89 -5.89
CA ILE A 19 12.62 38.70 -5.61
C ILE A 19 11.25 38.85 -6.27
N GLY A 20 10.58 39.98 -6.09
CA GLY A 20 9.28 40.24 -6.72
C GLY A 20 9.32 40.16 -8.25
N GLN A 21 10.36 40.69 -8.89
CA GLN A 21 10.57 40.57 -10.33
C GLN A 21 10.82 39.13 -10.77
N LEU A 22 11.68 38.39 -10.05
CA LEU A 22 11.96 36.99 -10.35
C LEU A 22 10.73 36.09 -10.14
N THR A 23 9.92 36.35 -9.11
CA THR A 23 8.66 35.62 -8.88
C THR A 23 7.63 35.93 -9.95
N ARG A 24 7.56 37.19 -10.43
CA ARG A 24 6.70 37.55 -11.56
C ARG A 24 7.16 36.91 -12.86
N LEU A 25 8.47 36.93 -13.13
CA LEU A 25 9.04 36.29 -14.33
C LEU A 25 8.83 34.78 -14.29
N LEU A 26 9.02 34.13 -13.14
CA LEU A 26 8.70 32.73 -12.93
C LEU A 26 7.21 32.45 -13.16
N ARG A 27 6.32 33.25 -12.58
CA ARG A 27 4.86 33.13 -12.76
C ARG A 27 4.47 33.33 -14.22
N ASP A 28 4.95 34.37 -14.88
CA ASP A 28 4.63 34.70 -16.27
C ASP A 28 5.21 33.64 -17.21
N SER A 29 6.39 33.08 -16.90
CA SER A 29 6.91 31.89 -17.57
C SER A 29 5.99 30.69 -17.33
N MET A 30 5.61 30.35 -16.09
CA MET A 30 4.69 29.24 -15.81
C MET A 30 3.32 29.41 -16.50
N ALA A 31 2.80 30.63 -16.58
CA ALA A 31 1.55 30.96 -17.26
C ALA A 31 1.69 30.79 -18.79
N ASN A 32 2.80 31.25 -19.37
CA ASN A 32 3.06 31.11 -20.81
C ASN A 32 3.34 29.66 -21.22
N LEU A 33 3.84 28.82 -20.31
CA LEU A 33 4.18 27.41 -20.54
C LEU A 33 2.96 26.47 -20.33
N GLY A 34 1.73 26.99 -20.16
CA GLY A 34 0.52 26.19 -19.93
C GLY A 34 0.48 25.40 -18.61
N LEU A 35 1.53 25.54 -17.80
CA LEU A 35 1.83 24.78 -16.59
C LEU A 35 0.90 25.09 -15.42
N GLU A 36 0.30 26.28 -15.39
CA GLU A 36 -0.58 26.70 -14.30
C GLU A 36 -1.81 25.79 -14.14
N GLN A 37 -2.39 25.31 -15.25
CA GLN A 37 -3.57 24.46 -15.20
C GLN A 37 -3.21 23.04 -14.73
N ALA A 38 -2.16 22.43 -15.29
CA ALA A 38 -1.68 21.11 -14.90
C ALA A 38 -1.24 21.08 -13.41
N ILE A 39 -0.48 22.08 -12.95
CA ILE A 39 -0.06 22.17 -11.54
C ILE A 39 -1.26 22.32 -10.60
N LYS A 40 -2.28 23.08 -11.01
CA LYS A 40 -3.49 23.27 -10.21
C LYS A 40 -4.32 21.99 -10.11
N GLU A 41 -4.51 21.27 -11.20
CA GLU A 41 -5.21 19.99 -11.21
C GLU A 41 -4.48 18.93 -10.37
N VAL A 42 -3.16 18.87 -10.50
CA VAL A 42 -2.30 18.02 -9.67
C VAL A 42 -2.40 18.41 -8.19
N ALA A 43 -2.33 19.70 -7.86
CA ALA A 43 -2.43 20.21 -6.50
C ALA A 43 -3.81 19.91 -5.87
N ASP A 44 -4.88 19.92 -6.65
CA ASP A 44 -6.24 19.58 -6.19
C ASP A 44 -6.41 18.06 -5.98
N ALA A 45 -5.67 17.22 -6.74
CA ALA A 45 -5.72 15.76 -6.62
C ALA A 45 -4.94 15.19 -5.41
N PHE A 46 -3.85 15.85 -5.00
CA PHE A 46 -2.99 15.39 -3.90
C PHE A 46 -3.71 15.20 -2.54
N PRO A 47 -4.52 16.17 -2.05
CA PRO A 47 -5.28 15.99 -0.81
C PRO A 47 -6.20 14.77 -0.85
N ASN A 48 -6.91 14.57 -1.96
CA ASN A 48 -7.81 13.43 -2.17
C ASN A 48 -7.04 12.10 -2.15
N THR A 49 -5.88 12.05 -2.81
CA THR A 49 -4.99 10.88 -2.78
C THR A 49 -4.50 10.55 -1.37
N ARG A 50 -4.13 11.56 -0.59
CA ARG A 50 -3.72 11.38 0.81
C ARG A 50 -4.86 10.80 1.66
N ASP A 51 -6.08 11.32 1.51
CA ASP A 51 -7.24 10.81 2.25
C ASP A 51 -7.57 9.36 1.90
N ARG A 52 -7.44 9.00 0.62
CA ARG A 52 -7.58 7.62 0.14
C ARG A 52 -6.51 6.68 0.70
N LEU A 53 -5.26 7.11 0.75
CA LEU A 53 -4.18 6.33 1.38
C LEU A 53 -4.43 6.16 2.88
N ASN A 54 -4.83 7.22 3.58
CA ASN A 54 -5.20 7.14 5.00
C ASN A 54 -6.39 6.20 5.23
N TYR A 55 -7.37 6.21 4.32
CA TYR A 55 -8.48 5.26 4.36
C TYR A 55 -7.98 3.81 4.24
N VAL A 56 -7.08 3.53 3.29
CA VAL A 56 -6.47 2.20 3.14
C VAL A 56 -5.74 1.79 4.41
N VAL A 57 -4.89 2.65 4.96
CA VAL A 57 -4.14 2.38 6.21
C VAL A 57 -5.10 2.11 7.38
N GLY A 58 -6.16 2.89 7.52
CA GLY A 58 -7.16 2.69 8.57
C GLY A 58 -7.89 1.35 8.42
N LYS A 59 -8.26 0.98 7.20
CA LYS A 59 -8.94 -0.29 6.91
C LYS A 59 -8.02 -1.50 7.10
N THR A 60 -6.76 -1.42 6.72
CA THR A 60 -5.80 -2.51 6.94
C THR A 60 -5.51 -2.71 8.43
N SER A 61 -5.37 -1.63 9.20
CA SER A 61 -5.22 -1.71 10.66
C SER A 61 -6.46 -2.36 11.30
N GLN A 62 -7.66 -1.95 10.91
CA GLN A 62 -8.90 -2.51 11.43
C GLN A 62 -9.04 -4.01 11.13
N ALA A 63 -8.68 -4.44 9.91
CA ALA A 63 -8.68 -5.83 9.51
C ALA A 63 -7.71 -6.66 10.37
N ALA A 64 -6.48 -6.15 10.55
CA ALA A 64 -5.46 -6.79 11.37
C ALA A 64 -5.89 -6.92 12.83
N ASP A 65 -6.43 -5.86 13.42
CA ASP A 65 -6.91 -5.85 14.81
C ASP A 65 -8.03 -6.88 15.01
N ARG A 66 -8.99 -6.96 14.07
CA ARG A 66 -10.09 -7.93 14.16
C ARG A 66 -9.60 -9.36 14.05
N ALA A 67 -8.70 -9.64 13.11
CA ALA A 67 -8.11 -10.97 12.96
C ALA A 67 -7.28 -11.38 14.18
N LEU A 68 -6.45 -10.46 14.71
CA LEU A 68 -5.66 -10.71 15.92
C LEU A 68 -6.54 -10.99 17.12
N THR A 69 -7.60 -10.20 17.32
CA THR A 69 -8.59 -10.41 18.40
C THR A 69 -9.23 -11.80 18.31
N ALA A 70 -9.62 -12.22 17.10
CA ALA A 70 -10.23 -13.53 16.90
C ALA A 70 -9.23 -14.67 17.21
N VAL A 71 -7.95 -14.50 16.84
CA VAL A 71 -6.88 -15.45 17.19
C VAL A 71 -6.65 -15.50 18.71
N GLU A 72 -6.65 -14.36 19.40
CA GLU A 72 -6.49 -14.27 20.85
C GLU A 72 -7.60 -15.02 21.60
N VAL A 73 -8.83 -15.04 21.06
CA VAL A 73 -9.94 -15.82 21.62
C VAL A 73 -9.84 -17.30 21.24
N ALA A 74 -9.45 -17.62 20.00
CA ALA A 74 -9.41 -19.01 19.51
C ALA A 74 -8.28 -19.84 20.14
N ARG A 75 -7.11 -19.25 20.38
CA ARG A 75 -5.93 -19.97 20.88
C ARG A 75 -6.19 -20.68 22.22
N PRO A 76 -6.68 -20.00 23.28
CA PRO A 76 -6.93 -20.63 24.57
C PRO A 76 -7.97 -21.76 24.49
N LEU A 77 -8.94 -21.66 23.57
CA LEU A 77 -9.92 -22.72 23.34
C LEU A 77 -9.25 -24.00 22.82
N GLN A 78 -8.35 -23.86 21.85
CA GLN A 78 -7.60 -24.98 21.27
C GLN A 78 -6.55 -25.54 22.23
N GLU A 79 -5.84 -24.68 22.98
CA GLU A 79 -4.89 -25.10 24.02
C GLU A 79 -5.60 -25.94 25.09
N ARG A 80 -6.72 -25.46 25.64
CA ARG A 80 -7.52 -26.19 26.64
C ARG A 80 -8.07 -27.52 26.10
N LEU A 81 -8.50 -27.54 24.83
CA LEU A 81 -8.99 -28.75 24.19
C LEU A 81 -7.88 -29.80 24.08
N GLY A 82 -6.69 -29.39 23.63
CA GLY A 82 -5.52 -30.26 23.49
C GLY A 82 -5.00 -30.77 24.84
N GLU A 83 -4.90 -29.89 25.85
CA GLU A 83 -4.48 -30.28 27.20
C GLU A 83 -5.43 -31.31 27.83
N ASN A 84 -6.74 -31.11 27.72
CA ASN A 84 -7.73 -32.04 28.28
C ASN A 84 -7.70 -33.38 27.54
N ALA A 85 -7.57 -33.36 26.21
CA ALA A 85 -7.42 -34.57 25.42
C ALA A 85 -6.15 -35.34 25.82
N GLY A 86 -5.01 -34.65 25.95
CA GLY A 86 -3.74 -35.26 26.37
C GLY A 86 -3.83 -35.90 27.75
N LYS A 87 -4.37 -35.18 28.75
CA LYS A 87 -4.57 -35.71 30.10
C LYS A 87 -5.45 -36.95 30.13
N LEU A 88 -6.54 -36.97 29.34
CA LEU A 88 -7.41 -38.14 29.25
C LEU A 88 -6.71 -39.32 28.60
N THR A 89 -5.97 -39.09 27.50
CA THR A 89 -5.18 -40.13 26.83
C THR A 89 -4.16 -40.76 27.78
N GLU A 90 -3.36 -39.95 28.47
CA GLU A 90 -2.37 -40.44 29.45
C GLU A 90 -3.02 -41.31 30.54
N ARG A 91 -4.19 -40.90 31.04
CA ARG A 91 -4.92 -41.66 32.05
C ARG A 91 -5.50 -42.96 31.51
N TRP A 92 -6.00 -42.97 30.28
CA TRP A 92 -6.47 -44.19 29.62
C TRP A 92 -5.32 -45.16 29.38
N ASP A 93 -4.18 -44.68 28.87
CA ASP A 93 -2.99 -45.50 28.65
C ASP A 93 -2.49 -46.14 29.94
N ALA A 94 -2.36 -45.35 31.02
CA ALA A 94 -1.97 -45.85 32.33
C ALA A 94 -2.95 -46.91 32.87
N TRP A 95 -4.25 -46.72 32.66
CA TRP A 95 -5.27 -47.70 33.06
C TRP A 95 -5.18 -49.00 32.26
N PHE A 96 -4.82 -48.95 30.98
CA PHE A 96 -4.65 -50.14 30.14
C PHE A 96 -3.34 -50.88 30.41
N GLU A 97 -2.27 -50.18 30.79
CA GLU A 97 -0.99 -50.77 31.19
C GLU A 97 -1.10 -51.50 32.54
N GLU A 98 -1.70 -50.84 33.54
CA GLU A 98 -1.91 -51.40 34.87
C GLU A 98 -3.34 -51.10 35.34
N PRO A 99 -4.28 -52.05 35.19
CA PRO A 99 -5.68 -51.84 35.50
C PRO A 99 -5.91 -51.39 36.95
N GLN A 100 -6.32 -50.14 37.09
CA GLN A 100 -6.67 -49.52 38.37
C GLN A 100 -8.04 -49.97 38.88
N PRO A 101 -8.38 -49.75 40.17
CA PRO A 101 -9.67 -50.11 40.74
C PRO A 101 -10.87 -49.58 39.95
N LEU A 102 -12.00 -50.29 40.02
CA LEU A 102 -13.23 -49.97 39.27
C LEU A 102 -13.76 -48.55 39.52
N ASP A 103 -13.49 -47.97 40.70
CA ASP A 103 -13.92 -46.61 41.02
C ASP A 103 -13.12 -45.55 40.26
N GLU A 104 -11.83 -45.78 40.00
CA GLU A 104 -10.99 -44.90 39.17
C GLU A 104 -11.40 -44.98 37.69
N ALA A 105 -11.74 -46.18 37.21
CA ALA A 105 -12.27 -46.39 35.87
C ALA A 105 -13.59 -45.63 35.65
N ARG A 106 -14.48 -45.63 36.66
CA ARG A 106 -15.74 -44.88 36.61
C ARG A 106 -15.51 -43.39 36.52
N GLU A 107 -14.54 -42.86 37.25
CA GLU A 107 -14.21 -41.43 37.19
C GLU A 107 -13.63 -41.04 35.84
N LEU A 108 -12.70 -41.85 35.31
CA LEU A 108 -12.14 -41.64 33.97
C LEU A 108 -13.21 -41.65 32.87
N VAL A 109 -14.21 -42.53 32.96
CA VAL A 109 -15.37 -42.55 32.05
C VAL A 109 -16.21 -41.27 32.17
N LYS A 110 -16.47 -40.77 33.39
CA LYS A 110 -17.23 -39.53 33.59
C LYS A 110 -16.49 -38.32 33.03
N GLU A 111 -15.20 -38.22 33.28
CA GLU A 111 -14.37 -37.12 32.77
C GLU A 111 -14.31 -37.16 31.24
N THR A 112 -14.11 -38.34 30.65
CA THR A 112 -14.15 -38.53 29.19
C THR A 112 -15.49 -38.11 28.61
N ARG A 113 -16.60 -38.51 29.25
CA ARG A 113 -17.95 -38.10 28.81
C ARG A 113 -18.16 -36.59 28.89
N THR A 114 -17.64 -35.96 29.95
CA THR A 114 -17.72 -34.49 30.12
C THR A 114 -16.93 -33.79 29.03
N PHE A 115 -15.69 -34.21 28.77
CA PHE A 115 -14.89 -33.71 27.67
C PHE A 115 -15.60 -33.84 26.31
N LEU A 116 -16.18 -35.00 26.01
CA LEU A 116 -16.91 -35.22 24.76
C LEU A 116 -18.16 -34.33 24.62
N LEU A 117 -18.79 -33.93 25.73
CA LEU A 117 -19.90 -32.97 25.72
C LEU A 117 -19.43 -31.53 25.48
N ASP A 118 -18.22 -31.18 25.92
CA ASP A 118 -17.62 -29.84 25.78
C ASP A 118 -16.99 -29.59 24.39
N VAL A 119 -16.56 -30.65 23.71
CA VAL A 119 -15.90 -30.60 22.39
C VAL A 119 -16.74 -29.84 21.35
N PRO A 120 -18.04 -30.13 21.12
CA PRO A 120 -18.83 -29.45 20.10
C PRO A 120 -18.95 -27.94 20.35
N ALA A 121 -19.14 -27.54 21.61
CA ALA A 121 -19.24 -26.12 21.98
C ALA A 121 -17.92 -25.38 21.73
N THR A 122 -16.79 -26.00 22.09
CA THR A 122 -15.44 -25.42 21.87
C THR A 122 -15.10 -25.34 20.38
N ALA A 123 -15.46 -26.37 19.60
CA ALA A 123 -15.29 -26.38 18.15
C ALA A 123 -16.14 -25.31 17.47
N GLN A 124 -17.40 -25.15 17.88
CA GLN A 124 -18.28 -24.10 17.36
C GLN A 124 -17.72 -22.69 17.66
N GLN A 125 -17.26 -22.44 18.89
CA GLN A 125 -16.66 -21.16 19.25
C GLN A 125 -15.40 -20.86 18.43
N THR A 126 -14.56 -21.88 18.20
CA THR A 126 -13.38 -21.73 17.34
C THR A 126 -13.78 -21.41 15.91
N ASN A 127 -14.76 -22.12 15.35
CA ASN A 127 -15.24 -21.88 13.99
C ASN A 127 -15.83 -20.47 13.83
N GLN A 128 -16.50 -19.97 14.86
CA GLN A 128 -16.96 -18.59 14.89
C GLN A 128 -15.78 -17.60 14.79
N GLN A 129 -14.68 -17.83 15.52
CA GLN A 129 -13.48 -16.99 15.38
C GLN A 129 -12.83 -17.10 14.01
N LEU A 130 -12.79 -18.29 13.40
CA LEU A 130 -12.31 -18.45 12.02
C LEU A 130 -13.18 -17.69 11.01
N THR A 131 -14.49 -17.65 11.24
CA THR A 131 -15.43 -16.86 10.44
C THR A 131 -15.18 -15.36 10.62
N GLU A 132 -14.89 -14.90 11.84
CA GLU A 132 -14.50 -13.52 12.12
C GLU A 132 -13.19 -13.11 11.40
N ILE A 133 -12.21 -14.01 11.36
CA ILE A 133 -10.96 -13.81 10.60
C ILE A 133 -11.26 -13.70 9.10
N MET A 134 -12.13 -14.58 8.58
CA MET A 134 -12.52 -14.54 7.16
C MET A 134 -13.26 -13.25 6.81
N MET A 135 -14.22 -12.81 7.63
CA MET A 135 -14.93 -11.54 7.43
C MET A 135 -14.01 -10.32 7.60
N ALA A 136 -12.94 -10.45 8.38
CA ALA A 136 -11.89 -9.44 8.44
C ALA A 136 -11.06 -9.36 7.14
N GLN A 137 -11.32 -10.20 6.12
CA GLN A 137 -10.69 -10.11 4.79
C GLN A 137 -11.52 -9.32 3.78
N ASP A 138 -12.80 -9.07 4.06
CA ASP A 138 -13.74 -8.30 3.23
C ASP A 138 -13.22 -6.87 2.92
N PHE A 139 -12.24 -6.38 3.69
CA PHE A 139 -11.54 -5.12 3.46
C PHE A 139 -10.66 -5.12 2.21
N GLN A 140 -10.26 -6.29 1.69
CA GLN A 140 -9.36 -6.40 0.54
C GLN A 140 -10.00 -5.84 -0.75
N ASP A 141 -11.30 -6.04 -0.96
CA ASP A 141 -12.00 -5.53 -2.15
C ASP A 141 -12.08 -4.00 -2.13
N LEU A 142 -12.47 -3.41 -0.99
CA LEU A 142 -12.55 -1.95 -0.87
C LEU A 142 -11.18 -1.27 -0.93
N THR A 143 -10.15 -1.83 -0.29
CA THR A 143 -8.80 -1.26 -0.37
C THR A 143 -8.19 -1.46 -1.76
N GLY A 144 -8.48 -2.57 -2.43
CA GLY A 144 -8.09 -2.81 -3.82
C GLY A 144 -8.65 -1.77 -4.80
N GLN A 145 -9.95 -1.47 -4.72
CA GLN A 145 -10.58 -0.43 -5.54
C GLN A 145 -9.99 0.96 -5.28
N VAL A 146 -9.71 1.30 -4.02
CA VAL A 146 -9.09 2.58 -3.66
C VAL A 146 -7.66 2.67 -4.21
N LEU A 147 -6.86 1.61 -4.07
CA LEU A 147 -5.51 1.54 -4.63
C LEU A 147 -5.51 1.63 -6.16
N GLN A 148 -6.45 0.97 -6.84
CA GLN A 148 -6.58 1.06 -8.29
C GLN A 148 -6.92 2.49 -8.74
N SER A 149 -7.85 3.14 -8.04
CA SER A 149 -8.16 4.55 -8.29
C SER A 149 -6.96 5.47 -8.03
N LEU A 150 -6.15 5.18 -7.01
CA LEU A 150 -4.94 5.94 -6.73
C LEU A 150 -3.88 5.76 -7.81
N MET A 151 -3.69 4.54 -8.31
CA MET A 151 -2.79 4.26 -9.43
C MET A 151 -3.21 5.05 -10.67
N GLN A 152 -4.51 5.14 -10.96
CA GLN A 152 -5.02 5.93 -12.06
C GLN A 152 -4.71 7.43 -11.91
N VAL A 153 -4.89 7.99 -10.70
CA VAL A 153 -4.54 9.40 -10.43
C VAL A 153 -3.05 9.64 -10.63
N ILE A 154 -2.19 8.75 -10.13
CA ILE A 154 -0.73 8.85 -10.31
C ILE A 154 -0.37 8.80 -11.79
N GLN A 155 -0.96 7.89 -12.56
CA GLN A 155 -0.71 7.76 -14.00
C GLN A 155 -1.15 9.01 -14.79
N THR A 156 -2.28 9.62 -14.42
CA THR A 156 -2.72 10.89 -15.00
C THR A 156 -1.73 12.02 -14.69
N VAL A 157 -1.32 12.15 -13.41
CA VAL A 157 -0.32 13.16 -13.00
C VAL A 157 1.00 12.96 -13.76
N GLU A 158 1.47 11.72 -13.89
CA GLU A 158 2.69 11.38 -14.62
C GLU A 158 2.59 11.76 -16.11
N THR A 159 1.47 11.43 -16.76
CA THR A 159 1.26 11.72 -18.18
C THR A 159 1.22 13.23 -18.45
N GLU A 160 0.52 14.00 -17.61
CA GLU A 160 0.44 15.46 -17.73
C GLU A 160 1.81 16.12 -17.52
N LEU A 161 2.57 15.67 -16.53
CA LEU A 161 3.94 16.18 -16.31
C LEU A 161 4.86 15.86 -17.49
N ILE A 162 4.77 14.66 -18.07
CA ILE A 162 5.53 14.29 -19.28
C ILE A 162 5.10 15.13 -20.49
N SER A 163 3.79 15.33 -20.71
CA SER A 163 3.26 16.12 -21.82
C SER A 163 3.81 17.54 -21.79
N VAL A 164 3.71 18.17 -20.62
CA VAL A 164 4.32 19.47 -20.35
C VAL A 164 5.81 19.45 -20.64
N LEU A 165 6.58 18.48 -20.12
CA LEU A 165 8.03 18.38 -20.37
C LEU A 165 8.36 18.28 -21.86
N VAL A 166 7.61 17.47 -22.62
CA VAL A 166 7.81 17.27 -24.05
C VAL A 166 7.45 18.50 -24.87
N GLU A 167 6.32 19.15 -24.58
CA GLU A 167 5.91 20.42 -25.22
C GLU A 167 6.98 21.49 -25.00
N ASN A 168 7.49 21.60 -23.76
CA ASN A 168 8.54 22.54 -23.41
C ASN A 168 9.89 22.27 -24.10
N MET A 169 10.25 21.00 -24.37
CA MET A 169 11.45 20.67 -25.15
C MET A 169 11.30 21.06 -26.62
N ARG A 170 10.12 20.85 -27.21
CA ARG A 170 9.84 21.17 -28.63
C ARG A 170 9.82 22.68 -28.89
N GLU A 171 9.31 23.49 -27.95
CA GLU A 171 9.35 24.95 -28.06
C GLU A 171 10.77 25.53 -27.96
N ARG A 172 11.65 24.91 -27.16
CA ARG A 172 13.07 25.29 -27.11
C ARG A 172 13.81 25.01 -28.41
N ASP A 173 13.51 23.89 -29.08
CA ASP A 173 14.08 23.58 -30.40
C ASP A 173 13.52 24.51 -31.49
N ALA A 174 12.23 24.84 -31.46
CA ALA A 174 11.61 25.79 -32.39
C ALA A 174 12.14 27.22 -32.25
N GLY A 175 12.65 27.61 -31.07
CA GLY A 175 13.32 28.88 -30.82
C GLY A 175 14.77 28.97 -31.35
N ILE A 176 15.38 27.85 -31.71
CA ILE A 176 16.77 27.78 -32.21
C ILE A 176 16.83 27.83 -33.75
N GLU A 177 15.74 27.51 -34.46
CA GLU A 177 15.75 27.42 -35.93
C GLU A 177 15.66 28.77 -36.70
N GLN A 178 15.63 29.92 -36.03
CA GLN A 178 15.67 31.24 -36.71
C GLN A 178 17.06 31.88 -36.82
N SER A 179 18.12 31.19 -36.41
CA SER A 179 19.50 31.62 -36.70
C SER A 179 20.13 30.60 -37.63
N GLY A 180 20.11 30.90 -38.93
CA GLY A 180 20.56 29.99 -39.97
C GLY A 180 22.00 29.53 -39.80
N ASP A 181 22.25 28.26 -40.09
CA ASP A 181 23.13 27.92 -41.21
C ASP A 181 22.94 26.44 -41.58
N ALA A 182 23.25 26.15 -42.83
CA ALA A 182 23.07 24.86 -43.45
C ALA A 182 23.86 23.72 -42.77
N HIS A 183 23.35 22.51 -43.00
CA HIS A 183 24.16 21.29 -43.15
C HIS A 183 24.60 20.56 -41.87
N LEU A 184 23.70 19.79 -41.24
CA LEU A 184 24.04 18.52 -40.60
C LEU A 184 22.88 17.51 -40.69
N LYS A 185 22.79 16.83 -41.85
CA LYS A 185 22.32 15.44 -41.87
C LYS A 185 23.30 14.63 -41.02
N ASN A 186 22.88 14.02 -39.91
CA ASN A 186 23.35 12.73 -39.38
C ASN A 186 22.75 12.42 -37.99
N GLY A 187 21.76 11.53 -37.96
CA GLY A 187 21.27 10.83 -36.77
C GLY A 187 20.48 9.60 -37.22
N PRO A 188 20.61 8.44 -36.54
CA PRO A 188 20.00 7.19 -37.00
C PRO A 188 18.47 7.33 -37.01
N GLN A 189 17.84 6.90 -38.12
CA GLN A 189 16.39 6.80 -38.23
C GLN A 189 15.89 5.78 -37.21
N ILE A 190 15.20 6.26 -36.17
CA ILE A 190 14.36 5.40 -35.34
C ILE A 190 13.07 5.21 -36.11
N ASP A 191 12.92 4.01 -36.63
CA ASP A 191 11.75 3.50 -37.31
C ASP A 191 10.48 3.74 -36.47
N THR A 192 9.49 4.45 -37.02
CA THR A 192 8.22 4.80 -36.37
C THR A 192 7.18 3.69 -36.46
N SER A 193 7.61 2.42 -36.45
CA SER A 193 6.75 1.26 -36.68
C SER A 193 6.62 0.33 -35.48
N VAL A 194 6.45 0.85 -34.25
CA VAL A 194 5.84 0.03 -33.18
C VAL A 194 4.85 0.86 -32.36
N ALA A 195 3.61 0.87 -32.85
CA ALA A 195 2.44 1.07 -32.01
C ALA A 195 2.19 -0.22 -31.20
N GLY A 196 2.02 -0.10 -29.88
CA GLY A 196 1.44 -1.16 -29.05
C GLY A 196 2.38 -2.32 -28.71
N ILE A 197 3.32 -2.11 -27.80
CA ILE A 197 3.89 -3.21 -27.03
C ILE A 197 2.92 -3.48 -25.88
N VAL A 198 1.89 -4.28 -26.16
CA VAL A 198 1.29 -5.11 -25.13
C VAL A 198 2.31 -6.22 -24.91
N ALA A 199 3.08 -6.10 -23.83
CA ALA A 199 3.97 -7.17 -23.39
C ALA A 199 3.08 -8.40 -23.08
N SER A 200 3.08 -9.39 -23.98
CA SER A 200 2.45 -10.67 -23.69
C SER A 200 3.35 -11.44 -22.72
N GLN A 201 2.72 -12.15 -21.79
CA GLN A 201 3.36 -12.96 -20.75
C GLN A 201 4.44 -13.92 -21.30
N GLU A 202 4.28 -14.37 -22.54
CA GLU A 202 5.19 -15.26 -23.26
C GLU A 202 6.58 -14.62 -23.50
N GLN A 203 6.64 -13.30 -23.74
CA GLN A 203 7.93 -12.60 -23.91
C GLN A 203 8.63 -12.30 -22.58
N VAL A 204 7.91 -12.36 -21.47
CA VAL A 204 8.49 -12.25 -20.13
C VAL A 204 9.11 -13.59 -19.72
N ASP A 205 8.45 -14.71 -20.05
CA ASP A 205 8.96 -16.06 -19.77
C ASP A 205 10.23 -16.38 -20.59
N ASP A 206 10.28 -16.00 -21.86
CA ASP A 206 11.49 -16.14 -22.70
C ASP A 206 12.69 -15.35 -22.15
N LEU A 207 12.42 -14.19 -21.52
CA LEU A 207 13.46 -13.33 -20.94
C LEU A 207 14.01 -13.92 -19.64
N LEU A 208 13.15 -14.57 -18.84
CA LEU A 208 13.54 -15.27 -17.61
C LEU A 208 14.37 -16.53 -17.93
N GLU A 209 14.00 -17.27 -18.96
CA GLU A 209 14.73 -18.46 -19.41
C GLU A 209 16.14 -18.09 -19.94
N SER A 210 16.28 -16.93 -20.59
CA SER A 210 17.57 -16.41 -21.07
C SER A 210 18.53 -15.95 -19.94
N LEU A 211 17.98 -15.61 -18.76
CA LEU A 211 18.73 -15.16 -17.58
C LEU A 211 19.06 -16.30 -16.60
N GLY A 212 18.63 -17.53 -16.92
CA GLY A 212 19.03 -18.74 -16.20
C GLY A 212 18.24 -19.00 -14.91
N PHE A 213 16.97 -18.59 -14.85
CA PHE A 213 16.00 -19.07 -13.86
C PHE A 213 15.01 -20.05 -14.48
#